data_AF-A0A9D9EPS9-F1
#
_entry.id   AF-A0A9D9EPS9-F1
#
_cell.length_a   1.000
_cell.length_b   1.000
_cell.length_c   1.000
_cell.angle_alpha   90.00
_cell.angle_beta   90.00
_cell.angle_gamma   90.00
#
_symmetry.space_group_name_H-M   'P 1'
#
loop_
_entity.id
_entity.type
_entity.pdbx_description
1 polymer ?
#
loop_
_entity_poly.entity_id
_entity_poly.type
_entity_poly.pdbx_seq_one_letter_code
_entity_poly.pdbx_strand_id
1 'polypeptide(L)'
;MKRFQTVRLPLFAAAALLFAVLPFTAAGDSRIGPDAAFPYLEAYLEGIPFTPGEVYECSAEELREVLDLAAEIHINVFEIIDCFYRWITPRNIRIAIQGSDLRRMQEEFNLGGKRVQAILALENLQRLETGAKLSAGQEALDLYLTEPYEAYIEIGTAIYETRAGFRSVSPKLFDDAYGITVKKFFIKTPLVKLELFAPGKGAIYVKAISRPKRWNLDVVTKN
;
A
#
# COMPACT_ATOMS: atom_id res chain seq x y z
N MET A 1 -41.46 15.72 62.49
CA MET A 1 -41.60 15.68 61.02
C MET A 1 -40.27 16.09 60.40
N LYS A 2 -39.67 15.20 59.61
CA LYS A 2 -38.37 15.39 58.94
C LYS A 2 -38.52 16.35 57.76
N ARG A 3 -37.63 17.33 57.61
CA ARG A 3 -37.27 17.90 56.30
C ARG A 3 -35.76 18.13 56.25
N PHE A 4 -35.09 17.21 55.56
CA PHE A 4 -33.68 17.27 55.25
C PHE A 4 -33.43 18.22 54.07
N GLN A 5 -32.25 18.82 54.13
CA GLN A 5 -31.71 19.88 53.28
C GLN A 5 -31.60 19.46 51.80
N THR A 6 -31.98 20.37 50.90
CA THR A 6 -31.73 20.24 49.46
C THR A 6 -30.34 20.79 49.15
N VAL A 7 -29.37 19.90 48.94
CA VAL A 7 -28.02 20.24 48.47
C VAL A 7 -28.07 20.44 46.96
N ARG A 8 -27.56 21.58 46.47
CA ARG A 8 -27.20 21.82 45.06
C ARG A 8 -25.70 21.59 44.89
N LEU A 9 -25.29 20.73 43.97
CA LEU A 9 -23.93 20.63 43.40
C LEU A 9 -24.00 19.82 42.08
N PRO A 10 -22.99 19.91 41.19
CA PRO A 10 -23.15 20.40 39.83
C PRO A 10 -23.15 19.27 38.80
N LEU A 11 -23.65 19.59 37.62
CA LEU A 11 -23.65 18.77 36.42
C LEU A 11 -22.19 18.60 35.93
N PHE A 12 -21.45 17.67 36.52
CA PHE A 12 -20.16 17.23 35.98
C PHE A 12 -20.39 16.25 34.83
N ALA A 13 -19.73 16.54 33.73
CA ALA A 13 -19.67 15.76 32.52
C ALA A 13 -19.32 14.29 32.79
N ALA A 14 -20.15 13.40 32.26
CA ALA A 14 -19.78 12.01 32.03
C ALA A 14 -19.92 11.75 30.53
N ALA A 15 -18.88 12.13 29.78
CA ALA A 15 -18.66 11.59 28.45
C ALA A 15 -18.30 10.11 28.63
N ALA A 16 -19.31 9.24 28.51
CA ALA A 16 -19.10 7.81 28.46
C ALA A 16 -18.46 7.49 27.10
N LEU A 17 -17.14 7.30 27.11
CA LEU A 17 -16.42 6.60 26.04
C LEU A 17 -17.07 5.23 25.87
N LEU A 18 -17.81 5.04 24.77
CA LEU A 18 -18.11 3.70 24.29
C LEU A 18 -16.80 3.09 23.78
N PHE A 19 -16.11 2.36 24.65
CA PHE A 19 -15.11 1.38 24.20
C PHE A 19 -15.85 0.33 23.38
N ALA A 20 -15.70 0.39 22.06
CA ALA A 20 -16.08 -0.71 21.18
C ALA A 20 -15.24 -1.92 21.59
N VAL A 21 -15.88 -2.91 22.21
CA VAL A 21 -15.31 -4.21 22.50
C VAL A 21 -15.06 -4.89 21.15
N LEU A 22 -13.79 -4.89 20.71
CA LEU A 22 -13.39 -5.69 19.56
C LEU A 22 -13.55 -7.18 19.93
N PRO A 23 -14.27 -7.98 19.14
CA PRO A 23 -14.32 -9.42 19.35
C PRO A 23 -12.94 -9.98 18.99
N PHE A 24 -12.22 -10.45 20.00
CA PHE A 24 -11.01 -11.26 19.83
C PHE A 24 -11.44 -12.64 19.30
N THR A 25 -11.57 -12.77 17.99
CA THR A 25 -11.79 -14.06 17.34
C THR A 25 -10.47 -14.58 16.80
N ALA A 26 -10.03 -15.69 17.41
CA ALA A 26 -9.19 -16.78 16.91
C ALA A 26 -7.94 -16.41 16.08
N ALA A 27 -6.81 -17.08 16.37
CA ALA A 27 -5.60 -17.07 15.57
C ALA A 27 -5.85 -17.58 14.14
N GLY A 28 -6.48 -16.76 13.32
CA GLY A 28 -6.48 -16.76 11.86
C GLY A 28 -5.50 -15.71 11.38
N ASP A 29 -5.12 -15.81 10.12
CA ASP A 29 -4.25 -14.88 9.41
C ASP A 29 -4.54 -13.44 9.85
N SER A 30 -3.66 -12.81 10.64
CA SER A 30 -3.90 -11.52 11.33
C SER A 30 -4.03 -10.31 10.38
N ARG A 31 -4.10 -10.58 9.08
CA ARG A 31 -4.11 -9.62 7.99
C ARG A 31 -5.51 -9.09 7.78
N ILE A 32 -5.68 -7.79 7.88
CA ILE A 32 -7.01 -7.16 7.76
C ILE A 32 -7.35 -6.77 6.31
N GLY A 33 -6.33 -6.58 5.46
CA GLY A 33 -6.49 -6.19 4.06
C GLY A 33 -6.80 -4.71 3.86
N PRO A 34 -6.82 -4.22 2.61
CA PRO A 34 -6.83 -2.78 2.33
C PRO A 34 -8.17 -2.12 2.65
N ASP A 35 -9.29 -2.84 2.55
CA ASP A 35 -10.61 -2.28 2.87
C ASP A 35 -10.76 -1.98 4.37
N ALA A 36 -10.30 -2.89 5.23
CA ALA A 36 -10.32 -2.69 6.68
C ALA A 36 -9.21 -1.73 7.16
N ALA A 37 -8.09 -1.67 6.44
CA ALA A 37 -7.01 -0.75 6.74
C ALA A 37 -7.27 0.69 6.30
N PHE A 38 -8.13 0.90 5.31
CA PHE A 38 -8.39 2.22 4.71
C PHE A 38 -8.67 3.33 5.75
N PRO A 39 -9.54 3.14 6.77
CA PRO A 39 -9.81 4.20 7.75
C PRO A 39 -8.60 4.61 8.59
N TYR A 40 -7.67 3.68 8.86
CA TYR A 40 -6.45 3.98 9.62
C TYR A 40 -5.48 4.84 8.81
N LEU A 41 -5.27 4.46 7.54
CA LEU A 41 -4.42 5.19 6.61
C LEU A 41 -5.05 6.54 6.24
N GLU A 42 -6.37 6.61 6.09
CA GLU A 42 -7.11 7.86 5.90
C GLU A 42 -6.87 8.84 7.05
N ALA A 43 -7.03 8.40 8.31
CA ALA A 43 -6.81 9.26 9.47
C ALA A 43 -5.37 9.80 9.54
N TYR A 44 -4.39 9.00 9.14
CA TYR A 44 -3.00 9.45 9.02
C TYR A 44 -2.83 10.49 7.90
N LEU A 45 -3.35 10.20 6.70
CA LEU A 45 -3.24 11.08 5.54
C LEU A 45 -3.96 12.42 5.73
N GLU A 46 -5.03 12.47 6.53
CA GLU A 46 -5.70 13.72 6.90
C GLU A 46 -4.80 14.69 7.68
N GLY A 47 -3.77 14.18 8.37
CA GLY A 47 -2.79 14.98 9.09
C GLY A 47 -1.71 15.62 8.21
N ILE A 48 -1.58 15.19 6.95
CA ILE A 48 -0.55 15.66 6.03
C ILE A 48 -1.05 16.91 5.28
N PRO A 49 -0.24 17.98 5.20
CA PRO A 49 -0.63 19.23 4.53
C PRO A 49 -0.54 19.11 3.01
N PHE A 50 -1.37 18.26 2.41
CA PHE A 50 -1.40 18.10 0.96
C PHE A 50 -1.97 19.33 0.23
N THR A 51 -1.37 19.65 -0.92
CA THR A 51 -1.89 20.65 -1.86
C THR A 51 -2.46 19.96 -3.10
N PRO A 52 -3.75 20.15 -3.44
CA PRO A 52 -4.32 19.63 -4.68
C PRO A 52 -3.60 20.17 -5.93
N GLY A 53 -3.36 19.30 -6.91
CA GLY A 53 -2.66 19.64 -8.15
C GLY A 53 -1.14 19.52 -8.06
N GLU A 54 -0.59 19.14 -6.92
CA GLU A 54 0.86 19.00 -6.70
C GLU A 54 1.28 17.54 -6.48
N VAL A 55 2.54 17.28 -6.83
CA VAL A 55 3.22 16.05 -6.41
C VAL A 55 3.77 16.29 -5.00
N TYR A 56 3.25 15.56 -4.03
CA TYR A 56 3.75 15.54 -2.66
C TYR A 56 4.94 14.60 -2.56
N GLU A 57 6.09 15.11 -2.15
CA GLU A 57 7.27 14.30 -1.87
C GLU A 57 7.16 13.76 -0.44
N CYS A 58 6.93 12.45 -0.32
CA CYS A 58 6.87 11.76 0.96
C CYS A 58 8.26 11.75 1.60
N SER A 59 8.38 12.31 2.79
CA SER A 59 9.62 12.31 3.55
C SER A 59 9.93 10.91 4.13
N ALA A 60 11.19 10.68 4.48
CA ALA A 60 11.61 9.44 5.14
C ALA A 60 10.93 9.23 6.50
N GLU A 61 10.61 10.30 7.23
CA GLU A 61 9.89 10.24 8.51
C GLU A 61 8.44 9.80 8.30
N GLU A 62 7.73 10.41 7.35
CA GLU A 62 6.36 10.01 7.02
C GLU A 62 6.30 8.58 6.48
N LEU A 63 7.27 8.18 5.64
CA LEU A 63 7.35 6.81 5.17
C LEU A 63 7.52 5.84 6.35
N ARG A 64 8.36 6.18 7.32
CA ARG A 64 8.56 5.37 8.54
C ARG A 64 7.26 5.23 9.33
N GLU A 65 6.54 6.32 9.55
CA GLU A 65 5.26 6.34 10.28
C GLU A 65 4.19 5.48 9.57
N VAL A 66 4.12 5.54 8.24
CA VAL A 66 3.23 4.70 7.43
C VAL A 66 3.58 3.23 7.57
N LEU A 67 4.88 2.89 7.57
CA LEU A 67 5.35 1.51 7.73
C LEU A 67 5.13 0.98 9.16
N ASP A 68 5.30 1.83 10.17
CA ASP A 68 4.95 1.54 11.56
C ASP A 68 3.46 1.20 11.68
N LEU A 69 2.59 2.05 11.15
CA LEU A 69 1.14 1.83 11.14
C LEU A 69 0.78 0.55 10.37
N ALA A 70 1.39 0.33 9.20
CA ALA A 70 1.17 -0.86 8.39
C ALA A 70 1.58 -2.16 9.13
N ALA A 71 2.66 -2.12 9.90
CA ALA A 71 3.09 -3.23 10.75
C ALA A 71 2.11 -3.50 11.89
N GLU A 72 1.57 -2.45 12.53
CA GLU A 72 0.58 -2.57 13.60
C GLU A 72 -0.74 -3.18 13.09
N ILE A 73 -1.23 -2.72 11.95
CA ILE A 73 -2.50 -3.19 11.37
C ILE A 73 -2.33 -4.37 10.41
N HIS A 74 -1.11 -4.90 10.27
CA HIS A 74 -0.77 -6.11 9.53
C HIS A 74 -1.19 -6.09 8.04
N ILE A 75 -0.76 -5.06 7.30
CA ILE A 75 -0.93 -4.97 5.84
C ILE A 75 0.41 -4.97 5.09
N ASN A 76 0.36 -5.29 3.80
CA ASN A 76 1.52 -5.27 2.92
C ASN A 76 1.63 -3.99 2.09
N VAL A 77 2.78 -3.77 1.44
CA VAL A 77 3.07 -2.54 0.69
C VAL A 77 2.07 -2.26 -0.44
N PHE A 78 1.56 -3.28 -1.14
CA PHE A 78 0.54 -3.05 -2.17
C PHE A 78 -0.81 -2.63 -1.58
N GLU A 79 -1.12 -3.07 -0.37
CA GLU A 79 -2.33 -2.63 0.35
C GLU A 79 -2.18 -1.17 0.81
N ILE A 80 -0.99 -0.76 1.23
CA ILE A 80 -0.67 0.66 1.51
C ILE A 80 -0.91 1.51 0.25
N ILE A 81 -0.34 1.09 -0.90
CA ILE A 81 -0.49 1.81 -2.17
C ILE A 81 -1.96 1.88 -2.59
N ASP A 82 -2.75 0.80 -2.43
CA ASP A 82 -4.19 0.81 -2.68
C ASP A 82 -4.90 1.87 -1.83
N CYS A 83 -4.65 1.88 -0.51
CA CYS A 83 -5.25 2.84 0.42
C CYS A 83 -4.86 4.27 0.06
N PHE A 84 -3.58 4.53 -0.21
CA PHE A 84 -3.08 5.84 -0.63
C PHE A 84 -3.77 6.29 -1.90
N TYR A 85 -3.74 5.48 -2.95
CA TYR A 85 -4.33 5.81 -4.24
C TYR A 85 -5.81 6.17 -4.12
N ARG A 86 -6.58 5.37 -3.37
CA ARG A 86 -8.01 5.60 -3.12
C ARG A 86 -8.29 6.94 -2.43
N TRP A 87 -7.41 7.39 -1.55
CA TRP A 87 -7.62 8.62 -0.80
C TRP A 87 -7.08 9.86 -1.54
N ILE A 88 -5.88 9.80 -2.12
CA ILE A 88 -5.21 10.95 -2.77
C ILE A 88 -5.77 11.27 -4.16
N THR A 89 -6.15 10.24 -4.94
CA THR A 89 -6.56 10.43 -6.34
C THR A 89 -7.83 11.30 -6.48
N PRO A 90 -8.92 11.06 -5.72
CA PRO A 90 -10.11 11.92 -5.78
C PRO A 90 -9.86 13.36 -5.33
N ARG A 91 -8.79 13.60 -4.58
CA ARG A 91 -8.36 14.92 -4.09
C ARG A 91 -7.39 15.61 -5.05
N ASN A 92 -7.16 15.02 -6.24
CA ASN A 92 -6.23 15.52 -7.24
C ASN A 92 -4.79 15.65 -6.72
N ILE A 93 -4.34 14.71 -5.89
CA ILE A 93 -2.99 14.67 -5.32
C ILE A 93 -2.24 13.48 -5.91
N ARG A 94 -0.93 13.65 -6.08
CA ARG A 94 0.00 12.57 -6.41
C ARG A 94 1.09 12.51 -5.34
N ILE A 95 1.47 11.32 -4.90
CA ILE A 95 2.56 11.15 -3.95
C ILE A 95 3.77 10.52 -4.65
N ALA A 96 4.97 10.99 -4.30
CA ALA A 96 6.24 10.45 -4.71
C ALA A 96 6.99 9.92 -3.48
N ILE A 97 7.54 8.71 -3.60
CA ILE A 97 8.34 8.06 -2.57
C ILE A 97 9.71 7.75 -3.18
N GLN A 98 10.78 8.21 -2.54
CA GLN A 98 12.14 7.96 -3.02
C GLN A 98 12.53 6.50 -2.78
N GLY A 99 13.09 5.86 -3.79
CA GLY A 99 13.52 4.46 -3.68
C GLY A 99 14.69 4.28 -2.70
N SER A 100 15.53 5.30 -2.50
CA SER A 100 16.56 5.30 -1.47
C SER A 100 15.98 5.21 -0.06
N ASP A 101 14.86 5.87 0.19
CA ASP A 101 14.22 5.86 1.51
C ASP A 101 13.56 4.50 1.77
N LEU A 102 12.87 3.92 0.77
CA LEU A 102 12.36 2.55 0.87
C LEU A 102 13.45 1.52 1.14
N ARG A 103 14.61 1.62 0.46
CA ARG A 103 15.74 0.72 0.72
C ARG A 103 16.32 0.91 2.11
N ARG A 104 16.46 2.16 2.58
CA ARG A 104 16.92 2.45 3.95
C ARG A 104 15.96 1.88 4.99
N MET A 105 14.65 1.99 4.77
CA MET A 105 13.64 1.40 5.66
C MET A 105 13.75 -0.12 5.79
N GLN A 106 14.46 -0.81 4.89
CA GLN A 106 14.70 -2.25 5.03
C GLN A 106 15.59 -2.60 6.24
N GLU A 107 16.31 -1.64 6.81
CA GLU A 107 17.09 -1.82 8.03
C GLU A 107 16.18 -2.00 9.25
N GLU A 108 15.05 -1.28 9.29
CA GLU A 108 14.10 -1.27 10.41
C GLU A 108 12.87 -2.16 10.16
N PHE A 109 12.51 -2.38 8.90
CA PHE A 109 11.30 -3.10 8.51
C PHE A 109 11.58 -4.17 7.46
N ASN A 110 10.84 -5.27 7.52
CA ASN A 110 10.67 -6.18 6.40
C ASN A 110 9.49 -5.71 5.55
N LEU A 111 9.78 -5.19 4.35
CA LEU A 111 8.80 -4.62 3.41
C LEU A 111 8.06 -5.67 2.55
N GLY A 112 7.73 -6.84 3.12
CA GLY A 112 6.99 -7.89 2.40
C GLY A 112 7.85 -8.91 1.66
N GLY A 113 9.10 -9.09 2.10
CA GLY A 113 10.01 -10.14 1.66
C GLY A 113 10.40 -10.05 0.19
N LYS A 114 11.07 -11.11 -0.31
CA LYS A 114 11.64 -11.13 -1.67
C LYS A 114 10.59 -10.94 -2.77
N ARG A 115 9.35 -11.37 -2.56
CA ARG A 115 8.30 -11.27 -3.59
C ARG A 115 7.83 -9.84 -3.79
N VAL A 116 7.49 -9.13 -2.71
CA VAL A 116 7.06 -7.73 -2.81
C VAL A 116 8.20 -6.87 -3.33
N GLN A 117 9.42 -7.10 -2.85
CA GLN A 117 10.62 -6.40 -3.32
C GLN A 117 10.89 -6.63 -4.82
N ALA A 118 10.71 -7.88 -5.30
CA ALA A 118 10.85 -8.19 -6.72
C ALA A 118 9.78 -7.51 -7.57
N ILE A 119 8.52 -7.47 -7.12
CA ILE A 119 7.44 -6.86 -7.90
C ILE A 119 7.59 -5.33 -7.98
N LEU A 120 8.03 -4.69 -6.89
CA LEU A 120 8.31 -3.25 -6.84
C LEU A 120 9.66 -2.87 -7.45
N ALA A 121 10.47 -3.86 -7.86
CA ALA A 121 11.84 -3.66 -8.35
C ALA A 121 12.69 -2.80 -7.38
N LEU A 122 12.56 -3.06 -6.08
CA LEU A 122 13.07 -2.17 -5.02
C LEU A 122 14.58 -1.92 -5.10
N GLU A 123 15.36 -2.90 -5.54
CA GLU A 123 16.82 -2.79 -5.69
C GLU A 123 17.20 -1.62 -6.61
N ASN A 124 16.54 -1.51 -7.77
CA ASN A 124 16.85 -0.52 -8.79
C ASN A 124 15.90 0.69 -8.78
N LEU A 125 14.89 0.69 -7.89
CA LEU A 125 13.89 1.73 -7.78
C LEU A 125 14.54 3.09 -7.47
N GLN A 126 14.41 4.05 -8.37
CA GLN A 126 14.77 5.43 -8.12
C GLN A 126 13.64 6.13 -7.37
N ARG A 127 12.41 5.97 -7.87
CA ARG A 127 11.22 6.66 -7.34
C ARG A 127 9.96 5.87 -7.66
N LEU A 128 9.06 5.78 -6.68
CA LEU A 128 7.69 5.29 -6.88
C LEU A 128 6.75 6.49 -6.82
N GLU A 129 5.80 6.56 -7.73
CA GLU A 129 4.76 7.58 -7.70
C GLU A 129 3.38 6.97 -7.89
N THR A 130 2.38 7.46 -7.16
CA THR A 130 0.99 7.03 -7.32
C THR A 130 0.00 8.16 -7.03
N GLY A 131 -1.19 8.08 -7.60
CA GLY A 131 -2.27 9.04 -7.37
C GLY A 131 -2.80 9.65 -8.68
N ALA A 132 -3.21 10.91 -8.61
CA ALA A 132 -3.73 11.64 -9.75
C ALA A 132 -2.69 11.79 -10.88
N LYS A 133 -3.17 11.83 -12.14
CA LYS A 133 -2.36 12.12 -13.33
C LYS A 133 -2.35 13.64 -13.54
N LEU A 134 -1.37 14.31 -12.94
CA LEU A 134 -1.23 15.76 -12.93
C LEU A 134 -0.56 16.30 -14.21
N SER A 135 0.25 15.47 -14.88
CA SER A 135 0.93 15.84 -16.13
C SER A 135 0.81 14.74 -17.18
N ALA A 136 1.05 15.13 -18.44
CA ALA A 136 1.14 14.19 -19.54
C ALA A 136 2.20 13.13 -19.26
N GLY A 137 1.88 11.90 -19.63
CA GLY A 137 2.77 10.76 -19.45
C GLY A 137 2.62 10.05 -18.12
N GLN A 138 2.09 10.66 -17.05
CA GLN A 138 1.90 9.98 -15.75
C GLN A 138 0.85 8.88 -15.82
N GLU A 139 1.09 7.79 -15.09
CA GLU A 139 0.19 6.66 -14.92
C GLU A 139 -0.27 6.54 -13.45
N ALA A 140 -1.24 5.66 -13.18
CA ALA A 140 -1.83 5.54 -11.85
C ALA A 140 -0.82 5.07 -10.78
N LEU A 141 0.09 4.19 -11.18
CA LEU A 141 1.28 3.80 -10.43
C LEU A 141 2.47 3.78 -11.39
N ASP A 142 3.45 4.62 -11.14
CA ASP A 142 4.71 4.69 -11.88
C ASP A 142 5.88 4.24 -10.99
N LEU A 143 6.73 3.38 -11.55
CA LEU A 143 8.03 2.98 -11.00
C LEU A 143 9.09 3.50 -11.97
N TYR A 144 9.96 4.36 -11.46
CA TYR A 144 11.14 4.85 -12.16
C TYR A 144 12.33 4.07 -11.64
N LEU A 145 13.01 3.34 -12.51
CA LEU A 145 14.19 2.54 -12.18
C LEU A 145 15.43 3.19 -12.77
N THR A 146 16.53 3.09 -12.03
CA THR A 146 17.85 3.60 -12.46
C THR A 146 18.39 2.86 -13.69
N GLU A 147 18.06 1.58 -13.83
CA GLU A 147 18.37 0.73 -14.97
C GLU A 147 17.33 -0.40 -15.07
N PRO A 148 17.22 -1.11 -16.22
CA PRO A 148 16.36 -2.28 -16.33
C PRO A 148 16.63 -3.30 -15.23
N TYR A 149 15.58 -3.95 -14.74
CA TYR A 149 15.67 -4.89 -13.61
C TYR A 149 15.07 -6.24 -13.99
N GLU A 150 15.70 -7.33 -13.56
CA GLU A 150 15.18 -8.67 -13.77
C GLU A 150 15.07 -9.42 -12.44
N ALA A 151 13.91 -10.01 -12.17
CA ALA A 151 13.69 -10.83 -10.98
C ALA A 151 12.81 -12.04 -11.25
N TYR A 152 13.15 -13.16 -10.62
CA TYR A 152 12.32 -14.35 -10.66
C TYR A 152 11.11 -14.20 -9.72
N ILE A 153 9.90 -14.31 -10.27
CA ILE A 153 8.63 -14.16 -9.52
C ILE A 153 7.79 -15.44 -9.55
N GLU A 154 8.41 -16.63 -9.56
CA GLU A 154 7.76 -17.96 -9.54
C GLU A 154 6.88 -18.34 -10.74
N ILE A 155 6.40 -17.38 -11.51
CA ILE A 155 5.69 -17.59 -12.77
C ILE A 155 6.63 -17.46 -13.98
N GLY A 156 7.81 -16.88 -13.76
CA GLY A 156 8.88 -16.65 -14.73
C GLY A 156 9.85 -15.59 -14.20
N THR A 157 10.74 -15.13 -15.05
CA THR A 157 11.57 -13.94 -14.79
C THR A 157 10.80 -12.72 -15.26
N ALA A 158 10.39 -11.85 -14.34
CA ALA A 158 9.89 -10.53 -14.67
C ALA A 158 11.06 -9.64 -15.08
N ILE A 159 10.88 -8.93 -16.18
CA ILE A 159 11.84 -8.03 -16.80
C ILE A 159 11.16 -6.66 -16.83
N TYR A 160 11.77 -5.70 -16.14
CA TYR A 160 11.29 -4.34 -15.97
C TYR A 160 12.13 -3.40 -16.82
N GLU A 161 11.45 -2.56 -17.60
CA GLU A 161 12.05 -1.39 -18.24
C GLU A 161 12.33 -0.31 -17.19
N THR A 162 13.12 0.71 -17.55
CA THR A 162 13.43 1.84 -16.64
C THR A 162 12.21 2.64 -16.22
N ARG A 163 11.10 2.50 -16.94
CA ARG A 163 9.80 3.03 -16.56
C ARG A 163 8.76 1.92 -16.67
N ALA A 164 8.16 1.58 -15.54
CA ALA A 164 7.23 0.46 -15.44
C ALA A 164 6.15 0.76 -14.40
N GLY A 165 5.06 0.00 -14.41
CA GLY A 165 3.99 0.18 -13.42
C GLY A 165 2.64 -0.26 -13.94
N PHE A 166 1.59 0.46 -13.55
CA PHE A 166 0.20 0.17 -13.89
C PHE A 166 -0.54 1.42 -14.33
N ARG A 167 -1.22 1.36 -15.48
CA ARG A 167 -1.93 2.52 -16.05
C ARG A 167 -3.19 2.87 -15.28
N SER A 168 -3.79 1.89 -14.62
CA SER A 168 -4.96 2.07 -13.78
C SER A 168 -4.78 1.36 -12.44
N VAL A 169 -5.29 2.01 -11.40
CA VAL A 169 -5.47 1.43 -10.07
C VAL A 169 -6.91 1.67 -9.66
N SER A 170 -7.52 0.65 -9.07
CA SER A 170 -8.86 0.66 -8.48
C SER A 170 -8.81 -0.20 -7.22
N PRO A 171 -9.84 -0.16 -6.34
CA PRO A 171 -9.79 -0.91 -5.09
C PRO A 171 -9.42 -2.38 -5.31
N LYS A 172 -8.28 -2.78 -4.74
CA LYS A 172 -7.67 -4.12 -4.81
C LYS A 172 -7.18 -4.56 -6.19
N LEU A 173 -7.04 -3.66 -7.15
CA LEU A 173 -6.67 -4.01 -8.53
C LEU A 173 -5.72 -2.97 -9.14
N PHE A 174 -4.53 -3.45 -9.51
CA PHE A 174 -3.54 -2.75 -10.31
C PHE A 174 -3.59 -3.36 -11.71
N ASP A 175 -4.05 -2.60 -12.70
CA ASP A 175 -4.39 -3.14 -14.02
C ASP A 175 -3.66 -2.41 -15.15
N ASP A 176 -3.65 -3.05 -16.32
CA ASP A 176 -2.93 -2.61 -17.51
C ASP A 176 -1.46 -2.27 -17.20
N ALA A 177 -0.73 -3.30 -16.76
CA ALA A 177 0.68 -3.17 -16.48
C ALA A 177 1.48 -2.78 -17.72
N TYR A 178 2.54 -2.01 -17.50
CA TYR A 178 3.39 -1.50 -18.57
C TYR A 178 4.86 -1.54 -18.18
N GLY A 179 5.74 -1.63 -19.18
CA GLY A 179 7.18 -1.76 -18.94
C GLY A 179 7.57 -3.05 -18.20
N ILE A 180 6.65 -4.04 -18.08
CA ILE A 180 6.88 -5.30 -17.39
C ILE A 180 6.54 -6.48 -18.30
N THR A 181 7.54 -7.29 -18.60
CA THR A 181 7.38 -8.54 -19.35
C THR A 181 7.78 -9.73 -18.49
N VAL A 182 7.06 -10.84 -18.58
CA VAL A 182 7.44 -12.09 -17.94
C VAL A 182 8.01 -13.04 -18.99
N LYS A 183 9.25 -13.47 -18.78
CA LYS A 183 9.94 -14.50 -19.56
C LYS A 183 9.82 -15.84 -18.86
N LYS A 184 9.27 -16.84 -19.54
CA LYS A 184 9.26 -18.24 -19.10
C LYS A 184 9.67 -19.13 -20.26
N PHE A 185 10.77 -19.86 -20.10
CA PHE A 185 11.41 -20.60 -21.19
C PHE A 185 11.70 -19.66 -22.39
N PHE A 186 11.18 -20.00 -23.58
CA PHE A 186 11.34 -19.22 -24.81
C PHE A 186 10.22 -18.19 -25.05
N ILE A 187 9.22 -18.11 -24.15
CA ILE A 187 8.08 -17.20 -24.29
C ILE A 187 8.32 -15.94 -23.45
N LYS A 188 8.21 -14.78 -24.10
CA LYS A 188 8.12 -13.47 -23.44
C LYS A 188 6.70 -12.95 -23.62
N THR A 189 6.04 -12.59 -22.53
CA THR A 189 4.65 -12.14 -22.56
C THR A 189 4.40 -11.05 -21.51
N PRO A 190 3.59 -10.02 -21.79
CA PRO A 190 3.36 -8.94 -20.84
C PRO A 190 2.74 -9.42 -19.52
N LEU A 191 3.17 -8.83 -18.40
CA LEU A 191 2.36 -8.81 -17.19
C LEU A 191 1.10 -8.01 -17.50
N VAL A 192 -0.05 -8.45 -16.98
CA VAL A 192 -1.34 -7.81 -17.24
C VAL A 192 -1.80 -7.01 -16.03
N LYS A 193 -1.91 -7.67 -14.87
CA LYS A 193 -2.45 -7.07 -13.65
C LYS A 193 -1.94 -7.75 -12.39
N LEU A 194 -2.05 -7.04 -11.27
CA LEU A 194 -1.92 -7.54 -9.91
C LEU A 194 -3.25 -7.30 -9.17
N GLU A 195 -3.83 -8.35 -8.61
CA GLU A 195 -5.11 -8.31 -7.89
C GLU A 195 -4.92 -8.73 -6.43
N LEU A 196 -5.35 -7.88 -5.49
CA LEU A 196 -5.38 -8.15 -4.05
C LEU A 196 -6.69 -8.88 -3.69
N PHE A 197 -6.78 -10.15 -4.07
CA PHE A 197 -8.05 -10.91 -4.05
C PHE A 197 -8.54 -11.29 -2.63
N ALA A 198 -7.68 -11.20 -1.62
CA ALA A 198 -8.01 -11.39 -0.22
C ALA A 198 -6.95 -10.69 0.66
N PRO A 199 -7.23 -10.42 1.96
CA PRO A 199 -6.25 -9.83 2.87
C PRO A 199 -4.89 -10.52 2.82
N GLY A 200 -3.84 -9.75 2.52
CA GLY A 200 -2.46 -10.23 2.38
C GLY A 200 -2.25 -11.22 1.24
N LYS A 201 -3.13 -11.29 0.25
CA LYS A 201 -3.05 -12.24 -0.86
C LYS A 201 -3.16 -11.54 -2.21
N GLY A 202 -2.17 -11.80 -3.05
CA GLY A 202 -2.04 -11.20 -4.37
C GLY A 202 -2.08 -12.24 -5.49
N ALA A 203 -2.61 -11.87 -6.64
CA ALA A 203 -2.59 -12.66 -7.87
C ALA A 203 -2.01 -11.85 -9.02
N ILE A 204 -0.91 -12.31 -9.63
CA ILE A 204 -0.39 -11.75 -10.88
C ILE A 204 -0.92 -12.54 -12.07
N TYR A 205 -1.38 -11.79 -13.06
CA TYR A 205 -1.88 -12.29 -14.33
C TYR A 205 -0.89 -11.92 -15.44
N VAL A 206 -0.68 -12.87 -16.35
CA VAL A 206 0.27 -12.75 -17.46
C VAL A 206 -0.44 -13.22 -18.72
N LYS A 207 -0.36 -12.47 -19.82
CA LYS A 207 -1.27 -12.61 -20.98
C LYS A 207 -1.30 -14.02 -21.59
N ALA A 208 -0.18 -14.71 -21.65
CA ALA A 208 -0.08 -16.06 -22.23
C ALA A 208 -0.15 -17.22 -21.20
N ILE A 209 -0.52 -16.93 -19.94
CA ILE A 209 -0.57 -17.94 -18.87
C ILE A 209 -2.01 -18.04 -18.35
N SER A 210 -2.63 -19.21 -18.53
CA SER A 210 -4.07 -19.40 -18.29
C SER A 210 -4.51 -19.27 -16.84
N ARG A 211 -3.62 -19.56 -15.88
CA ARG A 211 -3.90 -19.44 -14.44
C ARG A 211 -3.02 -18.35 -13.84
N PRO A 212 -3.59 -17.39 -13.10
CA PRO A 212 -2.78 -16.43 -12.38
C PRO A 212 -1.92 -17.14 -11.35
N LYS A 213 -0.75 -16.57 -11.08
CA LYS A 213 0.05 -17.00 -9.95
C LYS A 213 -0.43 -16.25 -8.71
N ARG A 214 -0.87 -17.01 -7.71
CA ARG A 214 -1.36 -16.51 -6.42
C ARG A 214 -0.29 -16.66 -5.34
N TRP A 215 -0.20 -15.69 -4.45
CA TRP A 215 0.73 -15.69 -3.33
C TRP A 215 0.08 -15.15 -2.06
N ASN A 216 0.68 -15.52 -0.93
CA ASN A 216 0.65 -14.67 0.25
C ASN A 216 1.69 -13.55 0.03
N LEU A 217 1.24 -12.31 0.14
CA LEU A 217 2.08 -11.13 0.19
C LEU A 217 2.42 -10.92 1.66
N ASP A 218 3.71 -10.98 1.99
CA ASP A 218 4.14 -10.79 3.36
C ASP A 218 3.81 -9.35 3.80
N VAL A 219 3.33 -9.22 5.02
CA VAL A 219 2.99 -7.91 5.60
C VAL A 219 4.25 -7.16 5.97
N VAL A 220 4.13 -5.85 6.14
CA VAL A 220 5.19 -5.06 6.76
C VAL A 220 5.36 -5.57 8.20
N THR A 221 6.59 -5.81 8.63
CA THR A 221 6.92 -6.17 10.01
C THR A 221 8.17 -5.42 10.44
N LYS A 222 8.35 -5.21 11.75
CA LYS A 222 9.59 -4.66 12.32
C LYS A 222 10.66 -5.77 12.39
N ASN A 223 11.90 -5.41 12.10
CA ASN A 223 13.06 -6.30 12.24
C ASN A 223 13.51 -6.47 13.70
#